data_AF-K2S607-F1
#
_entry.id   AF-K2S607-F1
#
_cell.length_a   1.000
_cell.length_b   1.000
_cell.length_c   1.000
_cell.angle_alpha   90.00
_cell.angle_beta   90.00
_cell.angle_gamma   90.00
#
_symmetry.space_group_name_H-M   'P 1'
#
loop_
_entity.id
_entity.type
_entity.pdbx_description
1 polymer ?
#
loop_
_entity_poly.entity_id
_entity_poly.type
_entity_poly.pdbx_seq_one_letter_code
_entity_poly.pdbx_strand_id
1 'polypeptide(L)'
;MPQEAQQPSIEELEKTLMDTKLPLFKRYRAMFALRDLASPPDLPTAIPAINALAKGLRDSSALFRHEVAFVFGQLCHPASIPALTETLADTNEAGMVRHEAAEALGSLGDEEGVEETLKKFVNDPEQVVRDSIIVALDMAEFEKSGQVEYAIVPGKEEVVA
;
A
#
# COMPACT_ATOMS: atom_id res chain seq x y z
N MET A 1 3.04 -1.69 41.22
CA MET A 1 2.14 -1.92 40.08
C MET A 1 2.88 -1.50 38.82
N PRO A 2 2.93 -2.32 37.75
CA PRO A 2 3.47 -1.84 36.49
C PRO A 2 2.56 -0.71 36.01
N GLN A 3 3.13 0.45 35.67
CA GLN A 3 2.38 1.48 34.97
C GLN A 3 1.93 0.88 33.63
N GLU A 4 0.62 0.80 33.41
CA GLU A 4 0.08 0.62 32.06
C GLU A 4 0.62 1.78 31.24
N ALA A 5 1.63 1.51 30.41
CA ALA A 5 2.15 2.50 29.49
C ALA A 5 1.01 2.89 28.57
N GLN A 6 0.53 4.13 28.72
CA GLN A 6 -0.54 4.67 27.90
C GLN A 6 -0.13 4.52 26.43
N GLN A 7 -0.98 3.88 25.63
CA GLN A 7 -0.68 3.68 24.21
C GLN A 7 -0.49 5.06 23.56
N PRO A 8 0.59 5.26 22.79
CA PRO A 8 0.86 6.53 22.15
C PRO A 8 -0.26 6.88 21.17
N SER A 9 -0.63 8.16 21.14
CA SER A 9 -1.63 8.68 20.20
C SER A 9 -1.13 8.64 18.76
N ILE A 10 -2.04 8.69 17.79
CA ILE A 10 -1.70 8.75 16.35
C ILE A 10 -0.79 9.95 16.06
N GLU A 11 -1.02 11.09 16.71
CA GLU A 11 -0.20 12.29 16.54
C GLU A 11 1.24 12.09 17.06
N GLU A 12 1.41 11.41 18.19
CA GLU A 12 2.74 11.09 18.74
C GLU A 12 3.49 10.07 17.88
N LEU A 13 2.75 9.08 17.34
CA LEU A 13 3.27 8.10 16.40
C LEU A 13 3.68 8.76 15.09
N GLU A 14 2.88 9.68 14.54
CA GLU A 14 3.23 10.45 13.34
C GLU A 14 4.50 11.27 13.57
N LYS A 15 4.60 11.99 14.70
CA LYS A 15 5.82 12.74 15.06
C LYS A 15 7.04 11.83 15.14
N THR A 16 6.89 10.64 15.73
CA THR A 16 7.97 9.65 15.84
C THR A 16 8.35 9.08 14.47
N LEU A 17 7.37 8.80 13.62
CA LEU A 17 7.55 8.32 12.25
C LEU A 17 8.38 9.32 11.45
N MET A 18 8.08 10.62 11.57
CA MET A 18 8.68 11.71 10.79
C MET A 18 9.98 12.27 11.37
N ASP A 19 10.36 11.91 12.59
CA ASP A 19 11.59 12.42 13.20
C ASP A 19 12.84 11.68 12.70
N THR A 20 13.49 12.27 11.68
CA THR A 20 14.72 11.75 11.07
C THR A 20 15.94 11.73 12.00
N LYS A 21 15.85 12.36 13.19
CA LYS A 21 16.91 12.31 14.22
C LYS A 21 16.82 11.06 15.08
N LEU A 22 15.69 10.35 15.06
CA LEU A 22 15.53 9.12 15.83
C LEU A 22 16.17 7.92 15.12
N PRO A 23 16.61 6.90 15.89
CA PRO A 23 17.04 5.62 15.31
C PRO A 23 15.94 5.01 14.44
N LEU A 24 16.33 4.45 13.30
CA LEU A 24 15.41 3.87 12.32
C LEU A 24 14.43 2.86 12.94
N PHE A 25 14.91 2.02 13.86
CA PHE A 25 14.08 1.08 14.61
C PHE A 25 12.89 1.73 15.34
N LYS A 26 13.06 2.92 15.93
CA LYS A 26 11.96 3.63 16.60
C LYS A 26 10.91 4.12 15.60
N ARG A 27 11.37 4.59 14.44
CA ARG A 27 10.52 5.07 13.35
C ARG A 27 9.70 3.92 12.74
N TYR A 28 10.34 2.77 12.50
CA TYR A 28 9.66 1.55 12.06
C TYR A 28 8.65 1.04 13.10
N ARG A 29 8.98 1.11 14.40
CA ARG A 29 8.02 0.76 15.45
C ARG A 29 6.78 1.67 15.41
N ALA A 30 6.96 2.95 15.13
CA ALA A 30 5.84 3.87 14.95
C ALA A 30 5.03 3.55 13.69
N MET A 31 5.71 3.23 12.58
CA MET A 31 5.07 2.78 11.33
C MET A 31 4.16 1.57 11.55
N PHE A 32 4.68 0.51 12.18
CA PHE A 32 3.88 -0.69 12.44
C PHE A 32 2.78 -0.46 13.47
N ALA A 33 2.99 0.41 14.46
CA ALA A 33 1.92 0.80 15.38
C ALA A 33 0.77 1.53 14.65
N LEU A 34 1.09 2.43 13.72
CA LEU A 34 0.07 3.09 12.88
C LEU A 34 -0.64 2.08 11.96
N ARG A 35 0.09 1.12 11.38
CA ARG A 35 -0.50 0.01 10.62
C ARG A 35 -1.50 -0.76 11.46
N ASP A 36 -1.11 -1.12 12.69
CA ASP A 36 -1.98 -1.90 13.59
C ASP A 36 -3.23 -1.09 14.00
N LEU A 37 -3.12 0.24 14.13
CA LEU A 37 -4.27 1.12 14.34
C LEU A 37 -5.15 1.32 13.09
N ALA A 38 -4.62 0.99 11.91
CA ALA A 38 -5.33 1.02 10.63
C ALA A 38 -6.09 -0.26 10.31
N SER A 39 -5.95 -1.31 11.13
CA SER A 39 -6.58 -2.61 10.92
C SER A 39 -7.33 -3.08 12.18
N PRO A 40 -8.59 -3.51 12.08
CA PRO A 40 -9.39 -3.61 10.85
C PRO A 40 -9.84 -2.24 10.29
N PRO A 41 -10.20 -2.17 8.98
CA PRO A 41 -10.43 -0.91 8.27
C PRO A 41 -11.68 -0.13 8.73
N ASP A 42 -12.60 -0.78 9.46
CA ASP A 42 -13.81 -0.18 10.00
C ASP A 42 -13.59 0.59 11.32
N LEU A 43 -12.39 0.53 11.91
CA LEU A 43 -12.08 1.26 13.12
C LEU A 43 -12.08 2.78 12.90
N PRO A 44 -12.53 3.57 13.90
CA PRO A 44 -12.47 5.04 13.82
C PRO A 44 -11.02 5.56 13.77
N THR A 45 -10.04 4.75 14.15
CA THR A 45 -8.62 5.06 14.08
C THR A 45 -8.04 4.87 12.68
N ALA A 46 -8.73 4.15 11.78
CA ALA A 46 -8.10 3.66 10.57
C ALA A 46 -7.71 4.75 9.58
N ILE A 47 -8.67 5.58 9.18
CA ILE A 47 -8.41 6.73 8.29
C ILE A 47 -7.38 7.69 8.91
N PRO A 48 -7.49 8.11 10.19
CA PRO A 48 -6.44 8.91 10.83
C PRO A 48 -5.05 8.27 10.79
N ALA A 49 -4.93 6.96 11.02
CA ALA A 49 -3.65 6.26 11.00
C ALA A 49 -3.07 6.14 9.59
N ILE A 50 -3.91 5.89 8.57
CA ILE A 50 -3.49 5.94 7.15
C ILE A 50 -2.96 7.32 6.77
N ASN A 51 -3.66 8.38 7.18
CA ASN A 51 -3.23 9.76 6.92
C ASN A 51 -1.89 10.10 7.58
N ALA A 52 -1.65 9.58 8.79
CA ALA A 52 -0.37 9.72 9.49
C ALA A 52 0.75 8.93 8.80
N LEU A 53 0.50 7.67 8.40
CA LEU A 53 1.45 6.86 7.62
C LEU A 53 1.84 7.54 6.31
N ALA A 54 0.88 8.16 5.61
CA ALA A 54 1.10 8.80 4.32
C ALA A 54 2.12 9.95 4.40
N LYS A 55 2.33 10.55 5.57
CA LYS A 55 3.41 11.54 5.77
C LYS A 55 4.80 10.93 5.55
N GLY A 56 4.96 9.64 5.85
CA GLY A 56 6.21 8.90 5.68
C GLY A 56 6.67 8.77 4.23
N LEU A 57 5.76 8.91 3.25
CA LEU A 57 6.10 8.99 1.82
C LEU A 57 6.85 10.28 1.43
N ARG A 58 7.10 11.17 2.39
CA ARG A 58 7.92 12.39 2.20
C ARG A 58 9.26 12.31 2.92
N ASP A 59 9.61 11.14 3.47
CA ASP A 59 10.91 10.97 4.12
C ASP A 59 12.06 11.14 3.14
N SER A 60 13.22 11.59 3.62
CA SER A 60 14.43 11.69 2.78
C SER A 60 14.96 10.34 2.26
N SER A 61 14.71 9.24 2.97
CA SER A 61 15.16 7.90 2.62
C SER A 61 14.19 7.20 1.67
N ALA A 62 14.64 6.87 0.45
CA ALA A 62 13.84 6.10 -0.50
C ALA A 62 13.41 4.74 0.07
N LEU A 63 14.29 4.07 0.82
CA LEU A 63 13.96 2.79 1.46
C LEU A 63 12.82 2.94 2.48
N PHE A 64 12.77 4.07 3.21
CA PHE A 64 11.70 4.32 4.17
C PHE A 64 10.37 4.60 3.47
N ARG A 65 10.38 5.38 2.38
CA ARG A 65 9.19 5.65 1.56
C ARG A 65 8.65 4.38 0.93
N HIS A 66 9.53 3.52 0.40
CA HIS A 66 9.18 2.19 -0.10
C HIS A 66 8.47 1.38 0.99
N GLU A 67 9.02 1.28 2.19
CA GLU A 67 8.37 0.54 3.28
C GLU A 67 6.96 1.07 3.61
N VAL A 68 6.75 2.39 3.54
CA VAL A 68 5.41 2.98 3.76
C VAL A 68 4.44 2.54 2.66
N ALA A 69 4.87 2.55 1.40
CA ALA A 69 4.06 2.06 0.29
C ALA A 69 3.74 0.56 0.43
N PHE A 70 4.73 -0.24 0.84
CA PHE A 70 4.56 -1.67 1.13
C PHE A 70 3.51 -1.90 2.23
N VAL A 71 3.59 -1.14 3.34
CA VAL A 71 2.61 -1.20 4.43
C VAL A 71 1.20 -0.85 3.93
N PHE A 72 1.04 0.10 3.01
CA PHE A 72 -0.26 0.38 2.40
C PHE A 72 -0.79 -0.77 1.55
N GLY A 73 0.09 -1.43 0.79
CA GLY A 73 -0.26 -2.65 0.05
C GLY A 73 -0.71 -3.79 0.97
N GLN A 74 -0.10 -3.94 2.15
CA GLN A 74 -0.53 -4.93 3.14
C GLN A 74 -1.87 -4.61 3.81
N LEU A 75 -2.16 -3.30 3.98
CA LEU A 75 -3.38 -2.85 4.62
C LEU A 75 -4.61 -2.94 3.71
N CYS A 76 -4.42 -2.86 2.39
CA CYS A 76 -5.49 -2.78 1.39
C CYS A 76 -6.59 -1.79 1.79
N HIS A 77 -6.22 -0.64 2.38
CA HIS A 77 -7.18 0.34 2.87
C HIS A 77 -7.39 1.46 1.84
N PRO A 78 -8.61 1.70 1.32
CA PRO A 78 -8.86 2.64 0.20
C PRO A 78 -8.39 4.08 0.44
N ALA A 79 -8.40 4.54 1.70
CA ALA A 79 -7.84 5.84 2.08
C ALA A 79 -6.34 6.05 1.71
N SER A 80 -5.58 5.00 1.39
CA SER A 80 -4.18 5.14 0.93
C SER A 80 -4.06 5.46 -0.56
N ILE A 81 -5.11 5.22 -1.37
CA ILE A 81 -5.11 5.39 -2.85
C ILE A 81 -4.60 6.77 -3.29
N PRO A 82 -5.02 7.91 -2.68
CA PRO A 82 -4.52 9.22 -3.10
C PRO A 82 -3.00 9.35 -2.94
N ALA A 83 -2.44 8.86 -1.84
CA ALA A 83 -1.01 8.97 -1.54
C ALA A 83 -0.18 8.03 -2.43
N LEU A 84 -0.67 6.81 -2.68
CA LEU A 84 -0.04 5.87 -3.61
C LEU A 84 -0.06 6.40 -5.05
N THR A 85 -1.18 7.01 -5.47
CA THR A 85 -1.31 7.62 -6.80
C THR A 85 -0.36 8.80 -6.98
N GLU A 86 -0.24 9.68 -5.98
CA GLU A 86 0.73 10.79 -5.99
C GLU A 86 2.16 10.26 -6.12
N THR A 87 2.50 9.22 -5.35
CA THR A 87 3.83 8.58 -5.36
C THR A 87 4.17 7.96 -6.71
N LEU A 88 3.24 7.19 -7.30
CA LEU A 88 3.43 6.58 -8.61
C LEU A 88 3.59 7.63 -9.72
N ALA A 89 2.83 8.74 -9.63
CA ALA A 89 2.85 9.81 -10.61
C ALA A 89 4.11 10.70 -10.56
N ASP A 90 4.85 10.73 -9.46
CA ASP A 90 6.04 11.56 -9.34
C ASP A 90 7.22 10.97 -10.12
N THR A 91 7.49 11.52 -11.30
CA THR A 91 8.64 11.13 -12.13
C THR A 91 10.01 11.43 -11.51
N ASN A 92 10.08 12.21 -10.43
CA ASN A 92 11.32 12.46 -9.68
C ASN A 92 11.52 11.48 -8.52
N GLU A 93 10.50 10.69 -8.19
CA GLU A 93 10.57 9.67 -7.17
C GLU A 93 11.42 8.48 -7.67
N ALA A 94 12.11 7.80 -6.75
CA ALA A 94 12.92 6.64 -7.07
C ALA A 94 12.04 5.51 -7.62
N GLY A 95 12.49 4.86 -8.70
CA GLY A 95 11.78 3.73 -9.30
C GLY A 95 11.43 2.62 -8.30
N MET A 96 12.26 2.42 -7.26
CA MET A 96 11.96 1.49 -6.17
C MET A 96 10.69 1.83 -5.39
N VAL A 97 10.44 3.11 -5.12
CA VAL A 97 9.26 3.55 -4.37
C VAL A 97 8.03 3.54 -5.27
N ARG A 98 8.22 3.91 -6.54
CA ARG A 98 7.14 3.94 -7.55
C ARG A 98 6.62 2.54 -7.89
N HIS A 99 7.48 1.53 -8.00
CA HIS A 99 7.01 0.16 -8.23
C HIS A 99 6.21 -0.37 -7.04
N GLU A 100 6.66 -0.09 -5.81
CA GLU A 100 5.96 -0.51 -4.60
C GLU A 100 4.60 0.19 -4.49
N ALA A 101 4.51 1.46 -4.89
CA ALA A 101 3.23 2.17 -4.99
C ALA A 101 2.30 1.56 -6.05
N ALA A 102 2.84 1.11 -7.20
CA ALA A 102 2.07 0.39 -8.22
C ALA A 102 1.55 -0.95 -7.72
N GLU A 103 2.38 -1.75 -7.04
CA GLU A 103 1.97 -3.04 -6.46
C GLU A 103 0.92 -2.85 -5.37
N ALA A 104 1.10 -1.87 -4.48
CA ALA A 104 0.11 -1.55 -3.46
C ALA A 104 -1.24 -1.12 -4.05
N LEU A 105 -1.25 -0.36 -5.15
CA LEU A 105 -2.46 -0.06 -5.90
C LEU A 105 -3.05 -1.31 -6.56
N GLY A 106 -2.23 -2.25 -7.04
CA GLY A 106 -2.69 -3.54 -7.55
C GLY A 106 -3.50 -4.34 -6.52
N SER A 107 -3.07 -4.35 -5.26
CA SER A 107 -3.81 -4.96 -4.14
C SER A 107 -5.14 -4.28 -3.82
N LEU A 108 -5.41 -3.10 -4.40
CA LEU A 108 -6.63 -2.30 -4.30
C LEU A 108 -7.39 -2.26 -5.66
N GLY A 109 -7.12 -3.20 -6.56
CA GLY A 109 -7.59 -3.15 -7.96
C GLY A 109 -9.11 -3.24 -8.16
N ASP A 110 -9.86 -3.65 -7.13
CA ASP A 110 -11.32 -3.66 -7.07
C ASP A 110 -11.92 -2.29 -6.71
N GLU A 111 -11.14 -1.41 -6.08
CA GLU A 111 -11.56 -0.05 -5.75
C GLU A 111 -11.76 0.82 -7.00
N GLU A 112 -12.76 1.69 -6.93
CA GLU A 112 -13.19 2.50 -8.07
C GLU A 112 -12.04 3.41 -8.57
N GLY A 113 -11.73 3.30 -9.86
CA GLY A 113 -10.74 4.16 -10.54
C GLY A 113 -9.29 3.76 -10.35
N VAL A 114 -8.98 2.72 -9.55
CA VAL A 114 -7.59 2.24 -9.37
C VAL A 114 -7.04 1.64 -10.68
N GLU A 115 -7.79 0.76 -11.33
CA GLU A 115 -7.39 0.15 -12.61
C GLU A 115 -7.13 1.22 -13.69
N GLU A 116 -8.03 2.20 -13.81
CA GLU A 116 -7.87 3.32 -14.76
C GLU A 116 -6.68 4.22 -14.41
N THR A 117 -6.28 4.27 -13.14
CA THR A 117 -5.07 4.97 -12.71
C THR A 117 -3.83 4.20 -13.13
N LEU A 118 -3.77 2.88 -12.87
CA LEU A 118 -2.66 2.01 -13.27
C LEU A 118 -2.43 2.02 -14.78
N LYS A 119 -3.50 1.96 -15.59
CA LYS A 119 -3.44 2.02 -17.07
C LYS A 119 -2.70 3.24 -17.62
N LYS A 120 -2.64 4.35 -16.88
CA LYS A 120 -1.90 5.56 -17.31
C LYS A 120 -0.39 5.36 -17.33
N PHE A 121 0.12 4.38 -16.59
CA PHE A 121 1.55 4.14 -16.37
C PHE A 121 2.09 2.89 -17.07
N VAL A 122 1.32 2.23 -17.94
CA VAL A 122 1.78 1.03 -18.68
C VAL A 122 3.02 1.26 -19.54
N ASN A 123 3.25 2.52 -19.95
CA ASN A 123 4.41 2.93 -20.73
C ASN A 123 5.40 3.77 -19.90
N ASP A 124 5.42 3.58 -18.57
CA ASP A 124 6.36 4.28 -17.70
C ASP A 124 7.81 4.18 -18.21
N PRO A 125 8.65 5.22 -18.13
CA PRO A 125 10.04 5.11 -18.58
C PRO A 125 10.85 4.08 -17.79
N GLU A 126 10.55 3.87 -16.51
CA GLU A 126 11.25 2.91 -15.65
C GLU A 126 10.72 1.50 -15.84
N GLN A 127 11.60 0.55 -16.19
CA GLN A 127 11.19 -0.82 -16.47
C GLN A 127 10.52 -1.49 -15.27
N VAL A 128 11.09 -1.33 -14.07
CA VAL A 128 10.55 -1.92 -12.85
C VAL A 128 9.12 -1.44 -12.57
N VAL A 129 8.83 -0.18 -12.87
CA VAL A 129 7.48 0.38 -12.69
C VAL A 129 6.53 -0.22 -13.72
N ARG A 130 6.91 -0.29 -15.01
CA ARG A 130 6.07 -0.93 -16.05
C ARG A 130 5.73 -2.37 -15.70
N ASP A 131 6.73 -3.15 -15.29
CA ASP A 131 6.56 -4.56 -14.98
C ASP A 131 5.59 -4.75 -13.80
N SER A 132 5.72 -3.93 -12.75
CA SER A 132 4.79 -3.92 -11.61
C SER A 132 3.37 -3.46 -12.00
N ILE A 133 3.21 -2.48 -12.90
CA ILE A 133 1.89 -2.06 -13.41
C ILE A 133 1.20 -3.19 -14.15
N ILE A 134 1.92 -3.94 -14.99
CA ILE A 134 1.36 -5.07 -15.73
C ILE A 134 0.87 -6.14 -14.74
N VAL A 135 1.70 -6.51 -13.75
CA VAL A 135 1.32 -7.48 -12.71
C VAL A 135 0.11 -6.99 -11.92
N ALA A 136 0.08 -5.71 -11.53
CA ALA A 136 -1.04 -5.12 -10.79
C ALA A 136 -2.36 -5.16 -11.58
N LEU A 137 -2.31 -4.90 -12.89
CA LEU A 137 -3.48 -4.99 -13.77
C LEU A 137 -3.94 -6.43 -13.97
N ASP A 138 -3.02 -7.37 -14.18
CA ASP A 138 -3.32 -8.79 -14.30
C ASP A 138 -3.99 -9.33 -13.01
N MET A 139 -3.49 -8.91 -11.84
CA MET A 139 -4.08 -9.24 -10.55
C MET A 139 -5.50 -8.67 -10.41
N ALA A 140 -5.71 -7.40 -10.77
CA ALA A 140 -7.03 -6.77 -10.72
C ALA A 140 -8.04 -7.44 -11.67
N GLU A 141 -7.60 -7.85 -12.87
CA GLU A 141 -8.43 -8.60 -13.82
C GLU A 141 -8.77 -9.99 -13.27
N PHE A 142 -7.80 -10.70 -12.70
CA PHE A 142 -8.00 -12.02 -12.11
C PHE A 142 -9.04 -11.98 -10.99
N GLU A 143 -8.90 -11.06 -10.03
CA GLU A 143 -9.86 -10.89 -8.91
C GLU A 143 -11.28 -10.55 -9.42
N LYS A 144 -11.40 -9.68 -10.43
CA LYS A 144 -12.70 -9.33 -11.04
C LYS A 144 -13.34 -10.48 -11.81
N SER A 145 -12.53 -11.35 -12.42
CA SER A 145 -13.01 -12.48 -13.21
C SER A 145 -13.67 -13.57 -12.36
N GLY A 146 -13.43 -13.57 -11.04
CA GLY A 146 -13.90 -14.63 -10.14
C GLY A 146 -13.32 -16.02 -10.47
N GLN A 147 -12.28 -16.08 -11.31
CA GLN A 147 -11.61 -17.34 -11.65
C GLN A 147 -10.85 -17.84 -10.42
N VAL A 148 -11.30 -18.96 -9.86
CA VAL A 148 -10.67 -19.57 -8.67
C VAL A 148 -9.45 -20.43 -9.05
N GLU A 149 -9.27 -20.73 -10.34
CA GLU A 149 -8.21 -21.62 -10.84
C GLU A 149 -7.38 -20.91 -11.93
N TYR A 150 -6.07 -20.76 -11.71
CA TYR A 150 -5.10 -20.21 -12.67
C TYR A 150 -4.76 -21.19 -13.82
N ALA A 151 -5.29 -22.42 -13.78
CA ALA A 151 -5.04 -23.45 -14.77
C ALA A 151 -6.34 -24.15 -15.16
N ILE A 152 -6.57 -24.32 -16.47
CA ILE A 152 -7.61 -25.20 -16.98
C ILE A 152 -7.24 -26.63 -16.57
N VAL A 153 -7.92 -27.19 -15.57
CA VAL A 153 -7.82 -28.64 -15.30
C VAL A 153 -8.63 -29.35 -16.38
N PRO A 154 -7.99 -30.13 -17.28
CA PRO A 154 -8.74 -30.87 -18.29
C PRO A 154 -9.63 -31.91 -17.59
N GLY A 155 -10.96 -31.74 -17.63
CA GLY A 155 -11.92 -32.77 -17.18
C GLY A 155 -12.96 -32.38 -16.12
N LYS A 156 -13.08 -31.11 -15.69
CA LYS A 156 -14.27 -30.69 -14.93
C LYS A 156 -15.38 -30.27 -15.91
N GLU A 157 -16.19 -31.25 -16.32
CA GLU A 157 -17.50 -30.96 -16.91
C GLU A 157 -18.38 -30.27 -15.86
N GLU A 158 -19.04 -29.18 -16.27
CA GLU A 158 -20.08 -28.53 -15.49
C GLU A 158 -21.18 -29.54 -15.17
N VAL A 159 -21.31 -29.92 -13.90
CA VAL A 159 -22.54 -30.55 -13.43
C VAL A 159 -23.56 -29.44 -13.24
N VAL A 160 -24.24 -29.11 -14.35
CA VAL A 160 -25.46 -28.29 -14.31
C VAL A 160 -26.55 -29.12 -13.63
N ALA A 161 -27.09 -28.60 -12.53
CA ALA A 161 -28.33 -29.06 -11.92
C ALA A 161 -29.33 -27.90 -11.88
#